data_AF-A0A3D5X564-F1
#
_entry.id   AF-A0A3D5X564-F1
#
_cell.length_a   1.000
_cell.length_b   1.000
_cell.length_c   1.000
_cell.angle_alpha   90.00
_cell.angle_beta   90.00
_cell.angle_gamma   90.00
#
_symmetry.space_group_name_H-M   'P 1'
#
loop_
_entity.id
_entity.type
_entity.pdbx_description
1 polymer ?
#
loop_
_entity_poly.entity_id
_entity_poly.type
_entity_poly.pdbx_seq_one_letter_code
_entity_poly.pdbx_strand_id
1 'polypeptide(L)'
;MQSMNIVKKYFLVFHLVLLTATSFGQINQYGLPLVRNFSPEEYDASDQNWCAVQDHRGVMYFGNNDRGVLEYDGRTWRKIPVPNNAPVRSLAVDSHGTVYVGTSGDFGYLAPNFTGKLEYKSLLPLLTDSIGLFSDVSKIYQFRGDIYFHNRNYLFIYDGESVSAKDLNQGQRFHNLNSFSVNN
;
A
#
# COMPACT_ATOMS: atom_id res chain seq x y z
N MET A 1 41.37 -28.38 43.65
CA MET A 1 40.99 -27.61 42.45
C MET A 1 39.60 -27.96 41.89
N GLN A 2 39.12 -29.22 41.92
CA GLN A 2 37.80 -29.58 41.35
C GLN A 2 36.58 -28.99 42.11
N SER A 3 36.62 -28.88 43.44
CA SER A 3 35.47 -28.37 44.23
C SER A 3 35.14 -26.89 43.96
N MET A 4 36.15 -26.07 43.66
CA MET A 4 35.99 -24.63 43.40
C MET A 4 35.28 -24.35 42.07
N ASN A 5 35.33 -25.28 41.11
CA ASN A 5 34.62 -25.18 39.84
C ASN A 5 33.13 -25.55 39.95
N ILE A 6 32.78 -26.41 40.91
CA ILE A 6 31.40 -26.82 41.18
C ILE A 6 30.62 -25.65 41.81
N VAL A 7 31.21 -24.96 42.80
CA VAL A 7 30.59 -23.80 43.45
C VAL A 7 30.37 -22.65 42.45
N LYS A 8 31.33 -22.38 41.57
CA LYS A 8 31.19 -21.38 40.49
C LYS A 8 30.04 -21.70 39.52
N LYS A 9 29.82 -22.98 39.21
CA LYS A 9 28.67 -23.40 38.38
C LYS A 9 27.34 -23.12 39.06
N TYR A 10 27.18 -23.48 40.34
CA TYR A 10 25.95 -23.19 41.07
C TYR A 10 25.70 -21.69 41.22
N PHE A 11 26.75 -20.91 41.44
CA PHE A 11 26.65 -19.45 41.52
C PHE A 11 26.23 -18.81 40.19
N LEU A 12 26.76 -19.31 39.06
CA LEU A 12 26.36 -18.89 37.72
C LEU A 12 24.90 -19.25 37.42
N VAL A 13 24.49 -20.49 37.74
CA VAL A 13 23.10 -20.94 37.57
C VAL A 13 22.15 -20.10 38.41
N PHE A 14 22.51 -19.80 39.65
CA PHE A 14 21.74 -18.92 40.53
C PHE A 14 21.60 -17.51 39.96
N HIS A 15 22.68 -16.93 39.41
CA HIS A 15 22.62 -15.62 38.74
C HIS A 15 21.75 -15.64 37.48
N LEU A 16 21.82 -16.71 36.68
CA LEU A 16 20.97 -16.88 35.50
C LEU A 16 19.49 -16.99 35.86
N VAL A 17 19.15 -17.67 36.96
CA VAL A 17 17.76 -17.77 37.45
C VAL A 17 17.27 -16.45 38.05
N LEU A 18 18.13 -15.69 38.72
CA LEU A 18 17.78 -14.36 39.23
C LEU A 18 17.54 -13.33 38.12
N LEU A 19 18.24 -13.44 37.00
CA LEU A 19 18.05 -12.58 35.84
C LEU A 19 16.67 -12.79 35.18
N THR A 20 16.12 -14.00 35.20
CA THR A 20 14.77 -14.25 34.65
C THR A 20 13.65 -13.87 35.61
N ALA A 21 13.91 -13.82 36.92
CA ALA A 21 12.92 -13.43 37.93
C ALA A 21 12.55 -11.93 37.90
N THR A 22 13.29 -11.10 37.15
CA THR A 22 13.07 -9.64 37.07
C THR A 22 12.47 -9.17 35.75
N SER A 23 12.19 -10.08 34.81
CA SER A 23 11.54 -9.71 33.54
C SER A 23 10.02 -9.59 33.72
N PHE A 24 9.53 -8.37 33.89
CA PHE A 24 8.11 -8.06 33.68
C PHE A 24 7.92 -7.70 32.20
N GLY A 25 7.06 -8.44 31.50
CA GLY A 25 6.61 -8.04 30.16
C GLY A 25 5.83 -6.73 30.23
N GLN A 26 6.08 -5.81 29.29
CA GLN A 26 5.31 -4.57 29.23
C GLN A 26 3.85 -4.88 28.89
N ILE A 27 2.93 -4.61 29.82
CA ILE A 27 1.51 -4.58 29.52
C ILE A 27 1.25 -3.28 28.76
N ASN A 28 0.63 -3.34 27.58
CA ASN A 28 0.25 -2.14 26.85
C ASN A 28 -0.71 -1.32 27.70
N GLN A 29 -0.28 -0.13 28.16
CA GLN A 29 -1.05 0.77 29.02
C GLN A 29 -2.36 1.26 28.37
N TYR A 30 -2.47 1.14 27.04
CA TYR A 30 -3.66 1.51 26.26
C TYR A 30 -4.57 0.31 25.95
N GLY A 31 -4.28 -0.87 26.51
CA GLY A 31 -4.99 -2.11 26.23
C GLY A 31 -4.56 -2.78 24.93
N LEU A 32 -5.19 -3.91 24.60
CA LEU A 32 -5.03 -4.56 23.31
C LEU A 32 -6.03 -3.95 22.33
N PRO A 33 -5.62 -3.50 21.14
CA PRO A 33 -6.58 -3.05 20.14
C PRO A 33 -7.52 -4.20 19.78
N LEU A 34 -8.79 -3.90 19.55
CA LEU A 34 -9.72 -4.86 18.96
C LEU A 34 -9.29 -5.12 17.52
N VAL A 35 -8.66 -6.27 17.29
CA VAL A 35 -8.22 -6.70 15.96
C VAL A 35 -9.25 -7.67 15.39
N ARG A 36 -9.77 -7.34 14.21
CA ARG A 36 -10.51 -8.27 13.37
C ARG A 36 -9.64 -8.63 12.17
N ASN A 37 -9.46 -9.91 11.93
CA ASN A 37 -8.83 -10.41 10.72
C ASN A 37 -9.91 -10.71 9.68
N PHE A 38 -9.59 -10.48 8.42
CA PHE A 38 -10.41 -10.87 7.27
C PHE A 38 -9.61 -11.85 6.43
N SER A 39 -10.14 -13.05 6.22
CA SER A 39 -9.44 -14.05 5.42
C SER A 39 -9.63 -13.81 3.90
N PRO A 40 -8.72 -14.33 3.05
CA PRO A 40 -8.87 -14.24 1.60
C PRO A 40 -10.19 -14.78 1.05
N GLU A 41 -10.76 -15.77 1.74
CA GLU A 41 -12.08 -16.33 1.43
C GLU A 41 -13.22 -15.35 1.70
N GLU A 42 -13.09 -14.44 2.68
CA GLU A 42 -14.11 -13.43 3.00
C GLU A 42 -14.23 -12.36 1.90
N TYR A 43 -13.11 -11.99 1.27
CA TYR A 43 -13.07 -10.96 0.24
C TYR A 43 -12.87 -11.51 -1.20
N ASP A 44 -12.76 -12.84 -1.34
CA ASP A 44 -12.67 -13.57 -2.61
C ASP A 44 -11.60 -13.02 -3.57
N ALA A 45 -10.39 -12.84 -3.04
CA ALA A 45 -9.20 -12.41 -3.78
C ALA A 45 -7.90 -12.99 -3.18
N SER A 46 -6.74 -12.61 -3.73
CA SER A 46 -5.44 -13.09 -3.22
C SER A 46 -5.20 -12.63 -1.78
N ASP A 47 -4.48 -13.43 -1.02
CA ASP A 47 -3.95 -13.12 0.31
C ASP A 47 -3.02 -11.89 0.37
N GLN A 48 -2.46 -11.48 -0.78
CA GLN A 48 -1.53 -10.35 -0.84
C GLN A 48 -2.22 -9.03 -1.21
N ASN A 49 -2.15 -8.09 -0.27
CA ASN A 49 -2.58 -6.70 -0.43
C ASN A 49 -1.36 -5.77 -0.30
N TRP A 50 -1.14 -4.89 -1.27
CA TRP A 50 0.09 -4.10 -1.42
C TRP A 50 -0.02 -2.68 -0.87
N CYS A 51 -1.22 -2.12 -0.87
CA CYS A 51 -1.49 -0.78 -0.43
C CYS A 51 -2.93 -0.66 0.07
N ALA A 52 -3.17 0.33 0.93
CA ALA A 52 -4.49 0.63 1.45
C ALA A 52 -4.67 2.14 1.57
N VAL A 53 -5.87 2.63 1.27
CA VAL A 53 -6.27 4.03 1.50
C VAL A 53 -7.70 4.07 2.03
N GLN A 54 -8.05 5.16 2.71
CA GLN A 54 -9.42 5.46 3.10
C GLN A 54 -9.87 6.71 2.33
N ASP A 55 -11.06 6.68 1.73
CA ASP A 55 -11.64 7.87 1.13
C ASP A 55 -12.32 8.78 2.17
N HIS A 56 -12.78 9.95 1.75
CA HIS A 56 -13.45 10.92 2.64
C HIS A 56 -14.81 10.44 3.20
N ARG A 57 -15.36 9.35 2.67
CA ARG A 57 -16.60 8.73 3.18
C ARG A 57 -16.31 7.66 4.24
N GLY A 58 -15.03 7.36 4.47
CA GLY A 58 -14.58 6.32 5.38
C GLY A 58 -14.49 4.93 4.75
N VAL A 59 -14.73 4.81 3.44
CA VAL A 59 -14.64 3.54 2.71
C VAL A 59 -13.17 3.19 2.49
N MET A 60 -12.81 1.94 2.76
CA MET A 60 -11.45 1.45 2.63
C MET A 60 -11.23 0.82 1.25
N TYR A 61 -10.09 1.11 0.64
CA TYR A 61 -9.66 0.54 -0.63
C TYR A 61 -8.32 -0.15 -0.47
N PHE A 62 -8.17 -1.35 -1.06
CA PHE A 62 -6.95 -2.15 -0.97
C PHE A 62 -6.50 -2.57 -2.37
N GLY A 63 -5.21 -2.39 -2.67
CA GLY A 63 -4.62 -2.89 -3.90
C GLY A 63 -4.26 -4.35 -3.76
N ASN A 64 -4.92 -5.23 -4.50
CA ASN A 64 -4.74 -6.67 -4.41
C ASN A 64 -3.85 -7.23 -5.53
N ASN A 65 -3.21 -8.37 -5.29
CA ASN A 65 -2.29 -8.99 -6.25
C ASN A 65 -2.98 -9.64 -7.46
N ASP A 66 -4.25 -10.08 -7.40
CA ASP A 66 -4.90 -10.84 -8.49
C ASP A 66 -6.38 -10.45 -8.76
N ARG A 67 -6.87 -9.31 -8.26
CA ARG A 67 -8.29 -8.91 -8.43
C ARG A 67 -8.51 -7.40 -8.54
N GLY A 68 -7.48 -6.64 -8.88
CA GLY A 68 -7.60 -5.18 -8.95
C GLY A 68 -7.73 -4.55 -7.56
N VAL A 69 -8.73 -3.70 -7.38
CA VAL A 69 -8.99 -2.99 -6.12
C VAL A 69 -10.08 -3.71 -5.32
N LEU A 70 -9.87 -3.88 -4.02
CA LEU A 70 -10.91 -4.29 -3.08
C LEU A 70 -11.48 -3.05 -2.39
N GLU A 71 -12.80 -2.92 -2.38
CA GLU A 71 -13.56 -1.89 -1.67
C GLU A 71 -14.24 -2.52 -0.45
N TYR A 72 -14.12 -1.87 0.71
CA TYR A 72 -14.72 -2.31 1.97
C TYR A 72 -15.45 -1.16 2.66
N ASP A 73 -16.76 -1.30 2.83
CA ASP A 73 -17.65 -0.27 3.41
C ASP A 73 -17.82 -0.38 4.94
N GLY A 74 -17.04 -1.24 5.60
CA GLY A 74 -17.19 -1.57 7.03
C GLY A 74 -18.06 -2.80 7.29
N ARG A 75 -18.72 -3.36 6.27
CA ARG A 75 -19.53 -4.57 6.37
C ARG A 75 -19.30 -5.55 5.23
N THR A 76 -19.21 -5.07 4.01
CA THR A 76 -19.18 -5.87 2.78
C THR A 76 -17.95 -5.55 1.95
N TRP A 77 -17.46 -6.57 1.25
CA TRP A 77 -16.34 -6.46 0.32
C TRP A 77 -16.85 -6.47 -1.11
N ARG A 78 -16.25 -5.66 -1.97
CA ARG A 78 -16.49 -5.64 -3.41
C ARG A 78 -15.17 -5.56 -4.17
N LYS A 79 -15.10 -6.25 -5.30
CA LYS A 79 -13.99 -6.14 -6.25
C LYS A 79 -14.28 -5.08 -7.30
N ILE A 80 -13.28 -4.27 -7.61
CA ILE A 80 -13.27 -3.32 -8.72
C ILE A 80 -12.13 -3.76 -9.65
N PRO A 81 -12.45 -4.43 -10.77
CA PRO A 81 -11.44 -4.96 -11.66
C PRO A 81 -10.69 -3.83 -12.37
N VAL A 82 -9.40 -4.07 -12.62
CA VAL A 82 -8.55 -3.27 -13.49
C VAL A 82 -8.19 -4.10 -14.72
N PRO A 83 -7.67 -3.51 -15.81
CA PRO A 83 -7.28 -4.25 -17.01
C PRO A 83 -6.39 -5.45 -16.70
N ASN A 84 -6.69 -6.58 -17.35
CA ASN A 84 -6.00 -7.86 -17.17
C ASN A 84 -6.00 -8.41 -15.73
N ASN A 85 -6.86 -7.92 -14.83
CA ASN A 85 -6.81 -8.20 -13.38
C ASN A 85 -5.42 -7.98 -12.79
N ALA A 86 -4.68 -7.03 -13.35
CA ALA A 86 -3.30 -6.77 -12.99
C ALA A 86 -3.16 -6.39 -11.50
N PRO A 87 -2.01 -6.69 -10.87
CA PRO A 87 -1.76 -6.33 -9.49
C PRO A 87 -1.82 -4.81 -9.29
N VAL A 88 -2.60 -4.36 -8.31
CA VAL A 88 -2.64 -2.94 -7.92
C VAL A 88 -1.53 -2.68 -6.89
N ARG A 89 -0.60 -1.81 -7.25
CA ARG A 89 0.63 -1.56 -6.48
C ARG A 89 0.61 -0.26 -5.71
N SER A 90 -0.23 0.68 -6.13
CA SER A 90 -0.38 1.95 -5.44
C SER A 90 -1.81 2.47 -5.53
N LEU A 91 -2.21 3.15 -4.46
CA LEU A 91 -3.46 3.87 -4.33
C LEU A 91 -3.15 5.24 -3.71
N ALA A 92 -3.90 6.26 -4.10
CA ALA A 92 -3.87 7.57 -3.47
C ALA A 92 -5.26 8.19 -3.49
N VAL A 93 -5.55 9.08 -2.54
CA VAL A 93 -6.79 9.86 -2.49
C VAL A 93 -6.42 11.32 -2.63
N ASP A 94 -7.06 12.04 -3.54
CA ASP A 94 -6.87 13.48 -3.66
C ASP A 94 -7.71 14.27 -2.65
N SER A 95 -7.46 15.59 -2.60
CA SER A 95 -8.23 16.54 -1.80
C SER A 95 -9.74 16.58 -2.09
N HIS A 96 -10.21 15.99 -3.20
CA HIS A 96 -11.62 15.90 -3.55
C HIS A 96 -12.24 14.54 -3.18
N GLY A 97 -11.44 13.57 -2.74
CA GLY A 97 -11.86 12.23 -2.39
C GLY A 97 -11.82 11.23 -3.55
N THR A 98 -11.23 11.60 -4.69
CA THR A 98 -11.03 10.69 -5.82
C THR A 98 -9.94 9.69 -5.48
N VAL A 99 -10.22 8.40 -5.68
CA VAL A 99 -9.24 7.33 -5.49
C VAL A 99 -8.51 7.06 -6.80
N TYR A 100 -7.22 7.33 -6.84
CA TYR A 100 -6.32 7.00 -7.95
C TYR A 100 -5.70 5.63 -7.77
N VAL A 101 -5.48 4.94 -8.88
CA VAL A 101 -5.08 3.53 -8.93
C VAL A 101 -3.89 3.37 -9.87
N GLY A 102 -2.83 2.75 -9.37
CA GLY A 102 -1.62 2.39 -10.11
C GLY A 102 -1.51 0.88 -10.19
N THR A 103 -1.46 0.35 -11.41
CA THR A 103 -1.41 -1.11 -11.67
C THR A 103 -0.28 -1.43 -12.65
N SER A 104 -0.08 -2.71 -12.96
CA SER A 104 0.90 -3.13 -13.95
C SER A 104 0.43 -2.76 -15.36
N GLY A 105 1.15 -1.84 -16.01
CA GLY A 105 0.89 -1.44 -17.39
C GLY A 105 -0.29 -0.49 -17.60
N ASP A 106 -0.90 0.02 -16.52
CA ASP A 106 -2.00 0.98 -16.59
C ASP A 106 -2.02 1.85 -15.31
N PHE A 107 -2.71 2.98 -15.38
CA PHE A 107 -3.01 3.85 -14.25
C PHE A 107 -4.28 4.65 -14.52
N GLY A 108 -4.98 5.03 -13.45
CA GLY A 108 -6.30 5.61 -13.58
C GLY A 108 -6.90 6.04 -12.26
N TYR A 109 -8.23 6.13 -12.23
CA TYR A 109 -8.98 6.51 -11.04
C TYR A 109 -10.31 5.77 -10.95
N LEU A 110 -10.91 5.79 -9.77
CA LEU A 110 -12.22 5.24 -9.52
C LEU A 110 -13.28 6.31 -9.71
N ALA A 111 -14.25 6.05 -10.58
CA ALA A 111 -15.36 6.97 -10.87
C ALA A 111 -16.71 6.26 -10.76
N PRO A 112 -17.77 6.93 -10.29
CA PRO A 112 -19.09 6.34 -10.22
C PRO A 112 -19.63 6.07 -11.63
N ASN A 113 -20.23 4.90 -11.82
CA ASN A 113 -21.07 4.62 -12.98
C ASN A 113 -22.48 5.22 -12.79
N PHE A 114 -23.39 4.98 -13.74
CA PHE A 114 -24.76 5.51 -13.70
C PHE A 114 -25.58 5.04 -12.48
N THR A 115 -25.15 3.98 -11.79
CA THR A 115 -25.77 3.48 -10.54
C THR A 115 -25.09 4.00 -9.28
N GLY A 116 -24.05 4.84 -9.41
CA GLY A 116 -23.24 5.34 -8.30
C GLY A 116 -22.16 4.37 -7.81
N LYS A 117 -22.02 3.19 -8.41
CA LYS A 117 -20.95 2.25 -8.06
C LYS A 117 -19.64 2.67 -8.70
N LEU A 118 -18.56 2.70 -7.92
CA LEU A 118 -17.24 3.03 -8.45
C LEU A 118 -16.74 1.94 -9.41
N GLU A 119 -16.18 2.38 -10.52
CA GLU A 119 -15.49 1.59 -11.55
C GLU A 119 -14.13 2.21 -11.85
N TYR A 120 -13.16 1.38 -12.24
CA TYR A 120 -11.88 1.85 -12.73
C TYR A 120 -12.02 2.53 -14.10
N LYS A 121 -11.41 3.70 -14.25
CA LYS A 121 -11.25 4.44 -15.50
C LYS A 121 -9.76 4.63 -15.78
N SER A 122 -9.30 4.02 -16.87
CA SER A 122 -7.92 4.17 -17.33
C SER A 122 -7.67 5.59 -17.84
N LEU A 123 -6.53 6.16 -17.46
CA LEU A 123 -6.02 7.41 -17.99
C LEU A 123 -5.02 7.17 -19.14
N LEU A 124 -4.65 5.93 -19.43
CA LEU A 124 -3.72 5.59 -20.50
C LEU A 124 -4.14 6.13 -21.89
N PRO A 125 -5.44 6.16 -22.28
CA PRO A 125 -5.86 6.77 -23.54
C PRO A 125 -5.64 8.28 -23.65
N LEU A 126 -5.42 8.96 -22.53
CA LEU A 126 -5.15 10.41 -22.48
C LEU A 126 -3.65 10.72 -22.55
N LEU A 127 -2.80 9.69 -22.64
CA LEU A 127 -1.36 9.84 -22.74
C LEU A 127 -0.96 10.40 -24.11
N THR A 128 -0.38 11.59 -24.12
CA THR A 128 0.05 12.27 -25.35
C THR A 128 1.36 11.73 -25.92
N ASP A 129 2.19 11.16 -25.06
CA ASP A 129 3.51 10.64 -25.43
C ASP A 129 3.42 9.23 -26.00
N SER A 130 4.16 8.98 -27.09
CA SER A 130 4.31 7.62 -27.62
C SER A 130 5.36 6.87 -26.80
N ILE A 131 4.89 6.10 -25.81
CA ILE A 131 5.73 5.22 -25.01
C ILE A 131 5.40 3.75 -25.26
N GLY A 132 6.39 2.88 -25.04
CA GLY A 132 6.17 1.43 -25.03
C GLY A 132 5.47 0.94 -23.76
N LEU A 133 5.35 -0.38 -23.66
CA LEU A 133 4.87 -1.04 -22.45
C LEU A 133 5.72 -0.67 -21.24
N PHE A 134 5.07 -0.52 -20.11
CA PHE A 134 5.71 -0.22 -18.84
C PHE A 134 5.19 -1.13 -17.72
N SER A 135 5.98 -1.25 -16.65
CA SER A 135 5.67 -2.11 -15.50
C SER A 135 4.78 -1.39 -14.47
N ASP A 136 4.64 -2.00 -13.30
CA ASP A 136 4.00 -1.48 -12.10
C ASP A 136 4.15 0.03 -11.88
N VAL A 137 3.01 0.73 -11.82
CA VAL A 137 2.92 2.06 -11.21
C VAL A 137 2.97 1.92 -9.69
N SER A 138 4.15 2.22 -9.15
CA SER A 138 4.55 1.92 -7.78
C SER A 138 4.15 2.98 -6.75
N LYS A 139 3.91 4.22 -7.19
CA LYS A 139 3.58 5.36 -6.31
C LYS A 139 2.67 6.34 -7.05
N ILE A 140 1.80 6.99 -6.27
CA ILE A 140 0.92 8.05 -6.75
C ILE A 140 1.00 9.21 -5.76
N TYR A 141 1.12 10.43 -6.27
CA TYR A 141 1.16 11.65 -5.45
C TYR A 141 0.22 12.70 -6.03
N GLN A 142 -0.46 13.44 -5.17
CA GLN A 142 -1.11 14.69 -5.54
C GLN A 142 -0.17 15.85 -5.22
N PHE A 143 0.04 16.77 -6.16
CA PHE A 143 0.77 18.00 -5.91
C PHE A 143 0.23 19.15 -6.77
N ARG A 144 -0.18 20.24 -6.11
CA ARG A 144 -0.72 21.46 -6.74
C ARG A 144 -1.91 21.22 -7.70
N GLY A 145 -2.72 20.20 -7.44
CA GLY A 145 -3.87 19.84 -8.27
C GLY A 145 -3.59 18.68 -9.21
N ASP A 146 -2.36 18.51 -9.67
CA ASP A 146 -1.99 17.44 -10.58
C ASP A 146 -1.75 16.12 -9.84
N ILE A 147 -1.90 15.03 -10.59
CA ILE A 147 -1.65 13.67 -10.11
C ILE A 147 -0.45 13.09 -10.83
N TYR A 148 0.49 12.59 -10.02
CA TYR A 148 1.76 12.05 -10.48
C TYR A 148 1.76 10.54 -10.27
N PHE A 149 1.77 9.78 -11.37
CA PHE A 149 1.92 8.32 -11.33
C PHE A 149 3.37 7.96 -11.65
N HIS A 150 4.02 7.25 -10.73
CA HIS A 150 5.43 6.94 -10.84
C HIS A 150 5.66 5.44 -11.01
N ASN A 151 6.40 5.10 -12.05
CA ASN A 151 7.03 3.78 -12.19
C ASN A 151 8.56 3.92 -12.29
N ARG A 152 9.25 2.81 -12.58
CA ARG A 152 10.72 2.77 -12.66
C ARG A 152 11.32 3.73 -13.70
N ASN A 153 10.64 3.95 -14.82
CA ASN A 153 11.18 4.62 -15.99
C ASN A 153 10.53 5.97 -16.27
N TYR A 154 9.32 6.20 -15.79
CA TYR A 154 8.49 7.34 -16.15
C TYR A 154 7.79 7.93 -14.92
N LEU A 155 7.65 9.26 -14.97
CA LEU A 155 6.69 10.00 -14.17
C LEU A 155 5.58 10.48 -15.09
N PHE A 156 4.39 9.92 -14.95
CA PHE A 156 3.20 10.37 -15.65
C PHE A 156 2.52 11.47 -14.86
N ILE A 157 2.08 12.53 -15.53
CA ILE A 157 1.52 13.73 -14.92
C ILE A 157 0.13 13.93 -15.54
N TYR A 158 -0.90 13.83 -14.72
CA TYR A 158 -2.29 14.08 -15.08
C TYR A 158 -2.75 15.42 -14.52
N ASP A 159 -3.15 16.34 -15.40
CA ASP A 159 -3.57 17.71 -15.05
C ASP A 159 -5.09 17.88 -14.90
N GLY A 160 -5.85 16.78 -15.04
CA GLY A 160 -7.32 16.78 -15.06
C GLY A 160 -7.92 16.58 -16.46
N GLU A 161 -7.16 16.84 -17.52
CA GLU A 161 -7.60 16.74 -18.91
C GLU A 161 -6.72 15.80 -19.76
N SER A 162 -5.41 15.86 -19.56
CA SER A 162 -4.41 15.17 -20.37
C SER A 162 -3.35 14.50 -19.50
N VAL A 163 -2.65 13.52 -20.06
CA VAL A 163 -1.50 12.89 -19.40
C VAL A 163 -0.25 13.11 -20.23
N SER A 164 0.80 13.60 -19.59
CA SER A 164 2.16 13.66 -20.15
C SER A 164 3.10 12.70 -19.41
N ALA A 165 4.15 12.23 -20.07
CA ALA A 165 5.17 11.36 -19.49
C ALA A 165 6.54 12.02 -19.49
N LYS A 166 7.20 12.02 -18.33
CA LYS A 166 8.61 12.39 -18.21
C LYS A 166 9.47 11.14 -18.05
N ASP A 167 10.37 10.89 -19.00
CA ASP A 167 11.37 9.83 -18.92
C ASP A 167 12.41 10.14 -17.83
N LEU A 168 12.53 9.23 -16.86
CA LEU A 168 13.44 9.33 -15.71
C LEU A 168 14.81 8.71 -15.99
N ASN A 169 14.98 7.99 -17.10
CA ASN A 169 16.24 7.39 -17.49
C ASN A 169 17.19 8.37 -18.21
N GLN A 170 16.69 9.51 -18.68
CA GLN A 170 17.49 10.53 -19.37
C GLN A 170 18.23 11.50 -18.42
N GLY A 171 18.38 11.15 -17.14
CA GLY A 171 19.12 11.90 -16.12
C GLY A 171 19.78 11.00 -15.07
N GLN A 172 20.47 11.57 -14.06
CA GLN A 172 21.00 10.78 -12.94
C GLN A 172 19.87 9.91 -12.36
N ARG A 173 20.11 8.59 -12.31
CA ARG A 173 19.12 7.60 -11.86
C ARG A 173 18.46 8.07 -10.56
N PHE A 174 17.19 8.44 -10.62
CA PHE A 174 16.38 8.68 -9.43
C PHE A 174 16.11 7.32 -8.78
N HIS A 175 17.06 6.87 -7.96
CA HIS A 175 16.88 5.71 -7.12
C HIS A 175 15.88 6.06 -6.02
N ASN A 176 14.62 5.73 -6.28
CA ASN A 176 13.52 5.72 -5.34
C ASN A 176 13.00 7.10 -4.88
N LEU A 177 11.83 7.50 -5.39
CA LEU A 177 10.91 8.38 -4.68
C LEU A 177 10.26 7.57 -3.52
N ASN A 178 11.08 7.16 -2.55
CA ASN A 178 10.63 6.56 -1.30
C ASN A 178 10.23 7.69 -0.33
N SER A 179 9.17 8.40 -0.65
CA SER A 179 8.47 9.22 0.34
C SER A 179 7.24 8.46 0.80
N PHE A 180 7.15 8.22 2.11
CA PHE A 180 5.89 7.96 2.77
C PHE A 180 5.54 9.22 3.56
N SER A 181 4.32 9.72 3.36
CA SER A 181 3.72 10.73 4.23
C SER A 181 2.90 9.97 5.27
N VAL A 182 3.24 10.13 6.54
CA VAL A 182 2.41 9.66 7.66
C VAL A 182 1.84 10.90 8.32
N ASN A 183 0.51 11.02 8.27
CA ASN A 183 -0.30 12.08 8.90
C ASN A 183 -0.03 13.50 8.38
N ASN A 184 -0.98 14.01 7.58
CA ASN A 184 -1.33 15.43 7.60
C ASN A 184 -2.55 15.60 8.50
#